data_AF-A0A1N7GFP5-F1
#
_entry.id   AF-A0A1N7GFP5-F1
#
_cell.length_a   1.000
_cell.length_b   1.000
_cell.length_c   1.000
_cell.angle_alpha   90.00
_cell.angle_beta   90.00
_cell.angle_gamma   90.00
#
_symmetry.space_group_name_H-M   'P 1'
#
loop_
_entity.id
_entity.type
_entity.pdbx_description
1 polymer ?
#
loop_
_entity_poly.entity_id
_entity_poly.type
_entity_poly.pdbx_seq_one_letter_code
_entity_poly.pdbx_strand_id
1 'polypeptide(L)'
;MAETKIKKIIGRVYPLKRLAFFSQRLLMNPRCRELLSDLACKRLPSKSLPVIPYEDDAASLHKAGYAMLDNLVRESEVKEMVDWFSDKKTFDRWDADAGYFDPERPPADCHTAPFSTEDIVNSPHAMKWVNDERVLKVVESILGAKPTLSNLSVWWSYPGHDAPQEAESFHRDVDDLRFIKLFIYLTDVGSGSGPHVFVPGSHRNPAFRKIRRYTDEEVETSFGKDGIKYFTGTRGTAFLENTFGLHKGQLPSTERRLLFQAQYSLHPIGIYDYSPVKLNSSKILDLDGYVNRLYVK
;
A
#
# COMPACT_ATOMS: atom_id res chain seq x y z
N MET A 1 1.76 -32.51 -12.36
CA MET A 1 0.88 -32.12 -11.22
C MET A 1 1.55 -32.25 -9.85
N ALA A 2 2.16 -33.39 -9.48
CA ALA A 2 2.80 -33.57 -8.16
C ALA A 2 4.06 -32.68 -7.98
N GLU A 3 4.90 -32.59 -9.01
CA GLU A 3 6.12 -31.77 -9.01
C GLU A 3 5.82 -30.26 -8.84
N THR A 4 4.72 -29.81 -9.45
CA THR A 4 4.20 -28.44 -9.32
C THR A 4 3.68 -28.16 -7.90
N LYS A 5 3.06 -29.15 -7.25
CA LYS A 5 2.62 -29.05 -5.85
C LYS A 5 3.81 -29.01 -4.88
N ILE A 6 4.84 -29.84 -5.08
CA ILE A 6 6.04 -29.86 -4.26
C ILE A 6 6.81 -28.54 -4.39
N LYS A 7 7.04 -28.03 -5.61
CA LYS A 7 7.64 -26.71 -5.83
C LYS A 7 6.87 -25.58 -5.15
N LYS A 8 5.53 -25.61 -5.21
CA LYS A 8 4.65 -24.65 -4.52
C LYS A 8 4.75 -24.73 -2.99
N ILE A 9 4.90 -25.92 -2.42
CA ILE A 9 5.09 -26.12 -0.97
C ILE A 9 6.46 -25.61 -0.55
N ILE A 10 7.53 -26.02 -1.24
CA ILE A 10 8.90 -25.58 -0.94
C ILE A 10 9.01 -24.06 -1.02
N GLY A 11 8.45 -23.45 -2.07
CA GLY A 11 8.45 -21.99 -2.24
C GLY A 11 7.66 -21.22 -1.17
N ARG A 12 6.79 -21.88 -0.39
CA ARG A 12 6.10 -21.30 0.78
C ARG A 12 6.87 -21.48 2.08
N VAL A 13 7.75 -22.46 2.16
CA VAL A 13 8.50 -22.79 3.39
C VAL A 13 9.88 -22.13 3.39
N TYR A 14 10.53 -22.08 2.22
CA TYR A 14 11.87 -21.54 2.07
C TYR A 14 11.88 -20.29 1.18
N PRO A 15 12.65 -19.24 1.54
CA PRO A 15 13.34 -19.05 2.83
C PRO A 15 12.36 -18.95 4.01
N LEU A 16 12.82 -19.15 5.25
CA LEU A 16 11.97 -19.17 6.46
C LEU A 16 11.07 -17.93 6.63
N LYS A 17 11.47 -16.76 6.09
CA LYS A 17 10.62 -15.56 6.02
C LYS A 17 9.27 -15.82 5.32
N ARG A 18 9.24 -16.71 4.33
CA ARG A 18 8.02 -17.12 3.61
C ARG A 18 7.15 -18.01 4.49
N LEU A 19 7.72 -18.92 5.28
CA LEU A 19 6.96 -19.75 6.21
C LEU A 19 6.19 -18.86 7.20
N ALA A 20 6.89 -17.93 7.87
CA ALA A 20 6.26 -16.99 8.80
C ALA A 20 5.13 -16.18 8.13
N PHE A 21 5.41 -15.67 6.94
CA PHE A 21 4.42 -14.92 6.15
C PHE A 21 3.19 -15.76 5.76
N PHE A 22 3.35 -16.98 5.26
CA PHE A 22 2.21 -17.82 4.88
C PHE A 22 1.46 -18.37 6.10
N SER A 23 2.15 -18.61 7.22
CA SER A 23 1.52 -19.00 8.49
C SER A 23 0.62 -17.89 9.04
N GLN A 24 1.07 -16.62 9.03
CA GLN A 24 0.21 -15.53 9.53
C GLN A 24 -1.03 -15.33 8.65
N ARG A 25 -0.98 -15.66 7.35
CA ARG A 25 -2.15 -15.59 6.45
C ARG A 25 -3.28 -16.57 6.79
N LEU A 26 -3.05 -17.53 7.69
CA LEU A 26 -4.10 -18.38 8.23
C LEU A 26 -4.91 -17.65 9.32
N LEU A 27 -4.37 -16.59 9.89
CA LEU A 27 -4.99 -15.79 10.95
C LEU A 27 -5.85 -14.70 10.31
N MET A 28 -7.08 -15.04 9.97
CA MET A 28 -8.03 -14.11 9.35
C MET A 28 -9.06 -13.53 10.34
N ASN A 29 -9.08 -13.99 11.59
CA ASN A 29 -9.93 -13.40 12.62
C ASN A 29 -9.26 -12.12 13.17
N PRO A 30 -9.91 -10.94 13.09
CA PRO A 30 -9.33 -9.68 13.55
C PRO A 30 -8.86 -9.74 15.01
N ARG A 31 -9.65 -10.33 15.93
CA ARG A 31 -9.27 -10.42 17.35
C ARG A 31 -8.03 -11.27 17.57
N CYS A 32 -7.90 -12.40 16.87
CA CYS A 32 -6.70 -13.22 16.96
C CYS A 32 -5.47 -12.50 16.41
N ARG A 33 -5.64 -11.72 15.33
CA ARG A 33 -4.56 -10.90 14.76
C ARG A 33 -4.12 -9.81 15.74
N GLU A 34 -5.04 -9.14 16.41
CA GLU A 34 -4.73 -8.14 17.45
C GLU A 34 -3.91 -8.77 18.59
N LEU A 35 -4.38 -9.87 19.18
CA LEU A 35 -3.68 -10.55 20.28
C LEU A 35 -2.27 -11.00 19.91
N LEU A 36 -2.11 -11.57 18.70
CA LEU A 36 -0.81 -12.03 18.22
C LEU A 36 0.11 -10.86 17.85
N SER A 37 -0.45 -9.74 17.39
CA SER A 37 0.30 -8.52 17.15
C SER A 37 0.86 -7.95 18.45
N ASP A 38 0.06 -7.91 19.52
CA ASP A 38 0.52 -7.44 20.83
C ASP A 38 1.65 -8.31 21.38
N LEU A 39 1.60 -9.62 21.15
CA LEU A 39 2.69 -10.53 21.50
C LEU A 39 3.94 -10.28 20.64
N ALA A 40 3.78 -10.08 19.33
CA ALA A 40 4.87 -9.79 18.41
C ALA A 40 5.59 -8.48 18.78
N CYS A 41 4.84 -7.43 19.12
CA CYS A 41 5.36 -6.11 19.50
C CYS A 41 6.36 -6.18 20.65
N LYS A 42 6.24 -7.14 21.57
CA LYS A 42 7.19 -7.33 22.69
C LYS A 42 8.61 -7.66 22.26
N ARG A 43 8.81 -8.11 21.01
CA ARG A 43 10.12 -8.45 20.43
C ARG A 43 10.60 -7.45 19.38
N LEU A 44 9.82 -6.41 19.12
CA LEU A 44 10.13 -5.37 18.15
C LEU A 44 10.61 -4.11 18.88
N PRO A 45 11.33 -3.20 18.20
CA PRO A 45 11.66 -1.90 18.80
C PRO A 45 10.38 -1.22 19.27
N SER A 46 10.42 -0.78 20.52
CA SER A 46 9.27 -0.18 21.18
C SER A 46 8.84 1.09 20.45
N LYS A 47 7.54 1.39 20.55
CA LYS A 47 7.05 2.66 20.04
C LYS A 47 7.76 3.84 20.71
N SER A 48 8.07 4.88 19.95
CA SER A 48 8.85 6.03 20.43
C SER A 48 8.14 7.38 20.26
N LEU A 49 7.20 7.50 19.33
CA LEU A 49 6.53 8.76 19.04
C LEU A 49 5.17 8.83 19.76
N PRO A 50 4.90 9.92 20.53
CA PRO A 50 3.57 10.19 21.03
C PRO A 50 2.67 10.59 19.85
N VAL A 51 1.42 10.12 19.86
CA VAL A 51 0.47 10.41 18.76
C VAL A 51 0.11 11.89 18.64
N ILE A 52 0.28 12.67 19.71
CA ILE A 52 -0.03 14.10 19.80
C ILE A 52 0.76 14.90 18.73
N PRO A 53 0.13 15.85 17.99
CA PRO A 53 -1.25 16.32 18.09
C PRO A 53 -2.23 15.65 17.09
N TYR A 54 -1.98 14.40 16.71
CA TYR A 54 -2.71 13.68 15.65
C TYR A 54 -3.66 12.60 16.20
N GLU A 55 -4.21 12.83 17.39
CA GLU A 55 -5.15 11.92 18.06
C GLU A 55 -6.38 11.63 17.20
N ASP A 56 -6.91 12.63 16.50
CA ASP A 56 -8.10 12.50 15.67
C ASP A 56 -7.85 11.62 14.43
N ASP A 57 -6.67 11.74 13.81
CA ASP A 57 -6.26 10.89 12.70
C ASP A 57 -6.14 9.43 13.16
N ALA A 58 -5.49 9.20 14.30
CA ALA A 58 -5.35 7.87 14.88
C ALA A 58 -6.71 7.28 15.29
N ALA A 59 -7.60 8.08 15.87
CA ALA A 59 -8.95 7.66 16.24
C ALA A 59 -9.78 7.30 15.00
N SER A 60 -9.68 8.09 13.92
CA SER A 60 -10.34 7.82 12.65
C SER A 60 -9.80 6.52 12.02
N LEU A 61 -8.48 6.36 11.93
CA LEU A 61 -7.85 5.17 11.38
C LEU A 61 -8.19 3.91 12.21
N HIS A 62 -8.23 4.01 13.53
CA HIS A 62 -8.63 2.91 14.40
C HIS A 62 -10.12 2.53 14.23
N LYS A 63 -11.02 3.53 14.22
CA LYS A 63 -12.47 3.31 14.16
C LYS A 63 -12.95 2.95 12.75
N ALA A 64 -12.66 3.81 11.78
CA ALA A 64 -13.13 3.72 10.41
C ALA A 64 -12.20 2.91 9.51
N GLY A 65 -10.94 2.69 9.89
CA GLY A 65 -9.97 1.97 9.06
C GLY A 65 -9.26 2.86 8.04
N TYR A 66 -9.52 4.17 8.05
CA TYR A 66 -8.79 5.15 7.24
C TYR A 66 -8.73 6.51 7.96
N ALA A 67 -7.78 7.37 7.56
CA ALA A 67 -7.70 8.77 7.98
C ALA A 67 -7.23 9.63 6.80
N MET A 68 -7.95 10.73 6.53
CA MET A 68 -7.52 11.72 5.53
C MET A 68 -6.41 12.57 6.11
N LEU A 69 -5.35 12.82 5.33
CA LEU A 69 -4.20 13.60 5.75
C LEU A 69 -4.17 14.93 5.00
N ASP A 70 -5.14 15.78 5.30
CA ASP A 70 -5.26 17.09 4.66
C ASP A 70 -3.98 17.92 4.86
N ASN A 71 -3.55 18.59 3.80
CA ASN A 71 -2.34 19.42 3.74
C ASN A 71 -1.01 18.67 4.01
N LEU A 72 -0.99 17.34 3.98
CA LEU A 72 0.26 16.57 4.06
C LEU A 72 1.20 16.88 2.88
N VAL A 73 0.62 17.04 1.69
CA VAL A 73 1.34 17.18 0.44
C VAL A 73 1.06 18.55 -0.16
N ARG A 74 2.12 19.29 -0.48
CA ARG A 74 2.00 20.59 -1.15
C ARG A 74 1.88 20.41 -2.65
N GLU A 75 1.14 21.29 -3.32
CA GLU A 75 0.97 21.25 -4.78
C GLU A 75 2.32 21.29 -5.53
N SER A 76 3.28 22.09 -5.05
CA SER A 76 4.63 22.14 -5.63
C SER A 76 5.35 20.80 -5.55
N GLU A 77 5.16 20.04 -4.49
CA GLU A 77 5.77 18.72 -4.31
C GLU A 77 5.16 17.70 -5.27
N VAL A 78 3.85 17.76 -5.47
CA VAL A 78 3.18 16.93 -6.48
C VAL A 78 3.73 17.24 -7.86
N LYS A 79 3.86 18.52 -8.20
CA LYS A 79 4.42 18.93 -9.51
C LYS A 79 5.83 18.38 -9.71
N GLU A 80 6.72 18.55 -8.73
CA GLU A 80 8.10 18.05 -8.81
C GLU A 80 8.16 16.52 -8.91
N MET A 81 7.24 15.80 -8.25
CA MET A 81 7.14 14.35 -8.34
C MET A 81 6.63 13.89 -9.72
N VAL A 82 5.60 14.55 -10.26
CA VAL A 82 5.08 14.24 -11.60
C VAL A 82 6.14 14.53 -12.66
N ASP A 83 6.81 15.69 -12.57
CA ASP A 83 7.93 16.04 -13.46
C ASP A 83 9.04 14.97 -13.36
N TRP A 84 9.40 14.53 -12.16
CA TRP A 84 10.39 13.47 -11.94
C TRP A 84 10.04 12.13 -12.58
N PHE A 85 8.77 11.73 -12.57
CA PHE A 85 8.34 10.45 -13.15
C PHE A 85 8.04 10.54 -14.65
N SER A 86 7.86 11.75 -15.20
CA SER A 86 7.54 11.96 -16.61
C SER A 86 8.64 11.52 -17.58
N ASP A 87 9.90 11.50 -17.13
CA ASP A 87 11.06 11.09 -17.93
C ASP A 87 11.52 9.65 -17.64
N LYS A 88 10.86 8.95 -16.71
CA LYS A 88 11.21 7.59 -16.29
C LYS A 88 10.46 6.57 -17.10
N LYS A 89 11.12 5.43 -17.31
CA LYS A 89 10.48 4.25 -17.87
C LYS A 89 9.77 3.47 -16.76
N THR A 90 8.70 2.83 -17.14
CA THR A 90 7.87 1.98 -16.28
C THR A 90 7.87 0.55 -16.84
N PHE A 91 7.35 -0.42 -16.10
CA PHE A 91 7.22 -1.81 -16.58
C PHE A 91 5.86 -2.37 -16.20
N ASP A 92 5.46 -3.51 -16.79
CA ASP A 92 4.28 -4.26 -16.37
C ASP A 92 4.70 -5.37 -15.38
N ARG A 93 4.02 -5.48 -14.23
CA ARG A 93 4.33 -6.52 -13.23
C ARG A 93 3.89 -7.91 -13.70
N TRP A 94 2.97 -7.98 -14.64
CA TRP A 94 2.34 -9.21 -15.11
C TRP A 94 2.88 -9.68 -16.45
N ASP A 95 3.59 -8.81 -17.17
CA ASP A 95 4.27 -9.12 -18.42
C ASP A 95 5.74 -8.66 -18.36
N ALA A 96 6.62 -9.58 -17.97
CA ALA A 96 8.06 -9.31 -17.92
C ALA A 96 8.69 -9.19 -19.31
N ASP A 97 8.08 -9.78 -20.35
CA ASP A 97 8.62 -9.79 -21.71
C ASP A 97 8.41 -8.44 -22.40
N ALA A 98 7.41 -7.65 -21.97
CA ALA A 98 7.22 -6.26 -22.40
C ALA A 98 8.39 -5.34 -22.03
N GLY A 99 9.19 -5.69 -21.02
CA GLY A 99 10.32 -4.89 -20.56
C GLY A 99 9.92 -3.51 -20.03
N TYR A 100 10.85 -2.55 -20.12
CA TYR A 100 10.61 -1.16 -19.73
C TYR A 100 10.09 -0.33 -20.91
N PHE A 101 9.04 0.45 -20.68
CA PHE A 101 8.38 1.27 -21.70
C PHE A 101 8.04 2.68 -21.21
N ASP A 102 7.63 3.52 -22.15
CA ASP A 102 7.20 4.88 -21.89
C ASP A 102 5.79 4.91 -21.26
N PRO A 103 5.58 5.55 -20.09
CA PRO A 103 4.25 5.59 -19.47
C PRO A 103 3.19 6.33 -20.31
N GLU A 104 3.58 7.12 -21.32
CA GLU A 104 2.62 7.71 -22.27
C GLU A 104 2.15 6.71 -23.35
N ARG A 105 2.84 5.57 -23.49
CA ARG A 105 2.57 4.57 -24.54
C ARG A 105 2.66 3.16 -23.95
N PRO A 106 1.75 2.79 -23.03
CA PRO A 106 1.75 1.46 -22.43
C PRO A 106 1.39 0.38 -23.47
N PRO A 107 1.82 -0.88 -23.27
CA PRO A 107 1.26 -2.03 -23.98
C PRO A 107 -0.27 -2.08 -23.84
N ALA A 108 -0.96 -2.59 -24.87
CA ALA A 108 -2.43 -2.55 -24.94
C ALA A 108 -3.12 -3.23 -23.75
N ASP A 109 -2.58 -4.36 -23.27
CA ASP A 109 -3.14 -5.15 -22.17
C ASP A 109 -2.63 -4.70 -20.79
N CYS A 110 -1.85 -3.60 -20.71
CA CYS A 110 -1.26 -3.14 -19.46
C CYS A 110 -2.30 -2.38 -18.61
N HIS A 111 -2.73 -2.99 -17.50
CA HIS A 111 -3.62 -2.35 -16.52
C HIS A 111 -2.86 -1.37 -15.62
N THR A 112 -1.69 -1.79 -15.13
CA THR A 112 -0.90 -1.00 -14.18
C THR A 112 0.58 -1.06 -14.51
N ALA A 113 1.26 0.08 -14.43
CA ALA A 113 2.69 0.15 -14.68
C ALA A 113 3.41 0.86 -13.52
N PRO A 114 4.10 0.13 -12.63
CA PRO A 114 4.94 0.73 -11.60
C PRO A 114 6.30 1.23 -12.09
N PHE A 115 6.82 2.22 -11.37
CA PHE A 115 8.20 2.65 -11.45
C PHE A 115 9.12 1.78 -10.59
N SER A 116 10.41 1.81 -10.91
CA SER A 116 11.42 1.06 -10.15
C SER A 116 11.57 1.60 -8.73
N THR A 117 12.00 0.75 -7.79
CA THR A 117 12.28 1.18 -6.41
C THR A 117 13.36 2.28 -6.36
N GLU A 118 14.36 2.21 -7.25
CA GLU A 118 15.41 3.21 -7.33
C GLU A 118 14.87 4.59 -7.73
N ASP A 119 14.00 4.64 -8.74
CA ASP A 119 13.34 5.89 -9.16
C ASP A 119 12.47 6.47 -8.06
N ILE A 120 11.78 5.62 -7.29
CA ILE A 120 10.89 6.08 -6.22
C ILE A 120 11.70 6.62 -5.04
N VAL A 121 12.69 5.88 -4.54
CA VAL A 121 13.50 6.32 -3.39
C VAL A 121 14.29 7.60 -3.73
N ASN A 122 14.76 7.72 -4.98
CA ASN A 122 15.47 8.92 -5.43
C ASN A 122 14.57 10.05 -5.94
N SER A 123 13.25 9.86 -6.02
CA SER A 123 12.29 10.93 -6.34
C SER A 123 12.27 12.05 -5.30
N PRO A 124 11.99 13.32 -5.68
CA PRO A 124 12.17 14.49 -4.81
C PRO A 124 11.57 14.35 -3.40
N HIS A 125 10.34 13.83 -3.29
CA HIS A 125 9.56 13.91 -2.04
C HIS A 125 9.14 12.57 -1.44
N ALA A 126 9.35 11.41 -2.09
CA ALA A 126 8.93 10.12 -1.54
C ALA A 126 9.47 9.86 -0.13
N MET A 127 10.79 10.00 0.07
CA MET A 127 11.41 9.74 1.37
C MET A 127 11.01 10.75 2.44
N LYS A 128 10.66 11.98 2.03
CA LYS A 128 10.09 12.98 2.92
C LYS A 128 8.71 12.52 3.39
N TRP A 129 7.80 12.18 2.47
CA TRP A 129 6.42 11.82 2.82
C TRP A 129 6.32 10.55 3.67
N VAL A 130 7.15 9.54 3.41
CA VAL A 130 7.12 8.29 4.20
C VAL A 130 7.76 8.40 5.58
N ASN A 131 8.52 9.48 5.82
CA ASN A 131 9.10 9.79 7.12
C ASN A 131 8.48 11.05 7.72
N ASP A 132 7.34 11.50 7.21
CA ASP A 132 6.61 12.62 7.79
C ASP A 132 6.20 12.30 9.23
N GLU A 133 6.38 13.27 10.13
CA GLU A 133 6.14 13.08 11.56
C GLU A 133 4.68 12.68 11.85
N ARG A 134 3.71 13.29 11.15
CA ARG A 134 2.28 12.96 11.28
C ARG A 134 2.02 11.51 10.89
N VAL A 135 2.58 11.11 9.75
CA VAL A 135 2.43 9.73 9.24
C VAL A 135 3.01 8.73 10.24
N LEU A 136 4.25 8.92 10.69
CA LEU A 136 4.91 7.97 11.59
C LEU A 136 4.23 7.90 12.95
N LYS A 137 3.81 9.04 13.54
CA LYS A 137 3.07 9.08 14.81
C LYS A 137 1.76 8.30 14.74
N VAL A 138 0.96 8.55 13.70
CA VAL A 138 -0.33 7.87 13.53
C VAL A 138 -0.12 6.38 13.29
N VAL A 139 0.79 6.00 12.38
CA VAL A 139 1.09 4.60 12.08
C VAL A 139 1.59 3.84 13.30
N GLU A 140 2.57 4.40 14.03
CA GLU A 140 3.16 3.76 15.21
C GLU A 140 2.12 3.56 16.33
N SER A 141 1.15 4.48 16.45
CA SER A 141 0.02 4.35 17.37
C SER A 141 -0.88 3.14 17.06
N ILE A 142 -1.05 2.80 15.77
CA ILE A 142 -1.86 1.65 15.34
C ILE A 142 -1.07 0.34 15.39
N LEU A 143 0.20 0.36 14.99
CA LEU A 143 1.04 -0.85 15.00
C LEU A 143 1.34 -1.31 16.43
N GLY A 144 1.61 -0.36 17.34
CA GLY A 144 2.04 -0.65 18.72
C GLY A 144 3.55 -0.90 18.86
N ALA A 145 4.31 -0.71 17.78
CA ALA A 145 5.77 -0.83 17.72
C ALA A 145 6.30 0.11 16.63
N LYS A 146 7.61 0.36 16.65
CA LYS A 146 8.28 1.15 15.61
C LYS A 146 8.03 0.53 14.22
N PRO A 147 7.57 1.31 13.22
CA PRO A 147 7.19 0.75 11.93
C PRO A 147 8.40 0.27 11.12
N THR A 148 8.17 -0.72 10.26
CA THR A 148 9.03 -1.05 9.12
C THR A 148 8.38 -0.52 7.85
N LEU A 149 9.07 0.33 7.07
CA LEU A 149 8.64 0.67 5.72
C LEU A 149 8.80 -0.59 4.84
N SER A 150 7.69 -1.26 4.55
CA SER A 150 7.66 -2.63 4.04
C SER A 150 7.23 -2.76 2.59
N ASN A 151 6.59 -1.71 2.04
CA ASN A 151 6.29 -1.59 0.62
C ASN A 151 6.41 -0.12 0.22
N LEU A 152 6.96 0.13 -0.96
CA LEU A 152 7.03 1.44 -1.59
C LEU A 152 6.74 1.25 -3.09
N SER A 153 5.74 1.95 -3.60
CA SER A 153 5.29 1.81 -4.98
C SER A 153 4.74 3.13 -5.51
N VAL A 154 5.06 3.44 -6.77
CA VAL A 154 4.39 4.48 -7.56
C VAL A 154 4.00 3.82 -8.87
N TRP A 155 2.75 3.96 -9.29
CA TRP A 155 2.29 3.33 -10.53
C TRP A 155 1.20 4.13 -11.23
N TRP A 156 1.18 3.97 -12.55
CA TRP A 156 0.05 4.32 -13.38
C TRP A 156 -0.99 3.20 -13.36
N SER A 157 -2.27 3.57 -13.34
CA SER A 157 -3.40 2.73 -13.73
C SER A 157 -4.00 3.30 -15.02
N TYR A 158 -4.22 2.46 -16.05
CA TYR A 158 -4.69 2.89 -17.37
C TYR A 158 -6.15 2.51 -17.64
N PRO A 159 -6.89 3.34 -18.40
CA PRO A 159 -8.22 2.98 -18.90
C PRO A 159 -8.13 2.08 -20.15
N GLY A 160 -9.28 1.65 -20.67
CA GLY A 160 -9.37 0.92 -21.94
C GLY A 160 -9.51 -0.60 -21.80
N HIS A 161 -9.83 -1.08 -20.60
CA HIS A 161 -9.99 -2.49 -20.29
C HIS A 161 -11.45 -2.82 -19.95
N ASP A 162 -11.92 -4.00 -20.37
CA ASP A 162 -13.32 -4.41 -20.19
C ASP A 162 -13.62 -5.01 -18.81
N ALA A 163 -12.60 -5.52 -18.11
CA ALA A 163 -12.78 -6.26 -16.87
C ALA A 163 -11.66 -5.97 -15.85
N PRO A 164 -11.98 -5.88 -14.55
CA PRO A 164 -10.98 -5.64 -13.52
C PRO A 164 -10.05 -6.86 -13.34
N GLN A 165 -8.80 -6.60 -13.01
CA GLN A 165 -7.79 -7.60 -12.66
C GLN A 165 -7.29 -7.43 -11.23
N GLU A 166 -7.09 -8.57 -10.54
CA GLU A 166 -6.38 -8.64 -9.26
C GLU A 166 -6.81 -7.58 -8.22
N ALA A 167 -6.00 -6.55 -8.01
CA ALA A 167 -6.22 -5.49 -7.03
C ALA A 167 -7.41 -4.58 -7.39
N GLU A 168 -7.94 -4.70 -8.60
CA GLU A 168 -9.10 -3.96 -9.07
C GLU A 168 -10.44 -4.56 -8.64
N SER A 169 -10.41 -5.76 -8.06
CA SER A 169 -11.54 -6.38 -7.39
C SER A 169 -11.44 -6.28 -5.88
N PHE A 170 -12.57 -6.25 -5.17
CA PHE A 170 -12.56 -6.16 -3.70
C PHE A 170 -11.78 -7.30 -3.07
N HIS A 171 -10.94 -6.97 -2.09
CA HIS A 171 -10.13 -7.93 -1.36
C HIS A 171 -9.67 -7.37 -0.01
N ARG A 172 -9.03 -8.25 0.77
CA ARG A 172 -8.26 -7.88 1.95
C ARG A 172 -6.80 -8.20 1.70
N ASP A 173 -5.93 -7.27 2.04
CA ASP A 173 -4.52 -7.56 2.13
C ASP A 173 -4.24 -8.39 3.37
N VAL A 174 -3.21 -9.23 3.30
CA VAL A 174 -2.78 -10.08 4.41
C VAL A 174 -1.27 -10.09 4.46
N ASP A 175 -0.69 -8.88 4.49
CA ASP A 175 0.74 -8.67 4.27
C ASP A 175 1.57 -8.87 5.55
N ASP A 176 1.00 -8.52 6.69
CA ASP A 176 1.54 -8.74 8.03
C ASP A 176 0.39 -8.76 9.05
N LEU A 177 0.61 -8.99 10.35
CA LEU A 177 -0.43 -9.02 11.38
C LEU A 177 -1.13 -7.65 11.56
N ARG A 178 -0.34 -6.58 11.67
CA ARG A 178 -0.77 -5.18 11.60
C ARG A 178 0.07 -4.46 10.55
N PHE A 179 -0.60 -3.69 9.71
CA PHE A 179 0.02 -2.86 8.70
C PHE A 179 -0.93 -1.74 8.30
N ILE A 180 -0.36 -0.64 7.84
CA ILE A 180 -1.09 0.55 7.37
C ILE A 180 -0.44 1.02 6.08
N LYS A 181 -1.27 1.44 5.12
CA LYS A 181 -0.81 2.03 3.87
C LYS A 181 -1.07 3.52 3.86
N LEU A 182 -0.11 4.29 3.40
CA LEU A 182 -0.24 5.69 3.00
C LEU A 182 -0.46 5.71 1.49
N PHE A 183 -1.51 6.39 1.05
CA PHE A 183 -1.79 6.66 -0.35
C PHE A 183 -1.72 8.17 -0.61
N ILE A 184 -1.14 8.55 -1.76
CA ILE A 184 -1.09 9.93 -2.23
C ILE A 184 -1.40 9.92 -3.73
N TYR A 185 -2.39 10.70 -4.16
CA TYR A 185 -2.64 10.90 -5.58
C TYR A 185 -1.68 11.91 -6.19
N LEU A 186 -1.07 11.56 -7.33
CA LEU A 186 -0.18 12.47 -8.09
C LEU A 186 -0.90 13.09 -9.30
N THR A 187 -2.08 12.57 -9.65
CA THR A 187 -3.03 13.18 -10.58
C THR A 187 -4.32 13.55 -9.86
N ASP A 188 -5.18 14.36 -10.49
CA ASP A 188 -6.56 14.50 -10.04
C ASP A 188 -7.29 13.16 -10.23
N VAL A 189 -8.18 12.81 -9.30
CA VAL A 189 -8.89 11.53 -9.30
C VAL A 189 -10.38 11.76 -9.10
N GLY A 190 -11.12 11.62 -10.21
CA GLY A 190 -12.58 11.55 -10.23
C GLY A 190 -13.08 10.12 -10.34
N SER A 191 -14.37 9.96 -10.69
CA SER A 191 -14.97 8.64 -10.94
C SER A 191 -14.39 7.93 -12.17
N GLY A 192 -14.04 8.69 -13.21
CA GLY A 192 -13.48 8.16 -14.46
C GLY A 192 -12.01 7.74 -14.39
N SER A 193 -11.29 8.20 -13.35
CA SER A 193 -9.87 7.93 -13.15
C SER A 193 -9.61 6.65 -12.32
N GLY A 194 -10.67 5.92 -11.95
CA GLY A 194 -10.56 4.68 -11.19
C GLY A 194 -10.12 4.92 -9.74
N PRO A 195 -10.93 5.56 -8.88
CA PRO A 195 -10.56 5.90 -7.51
C PRO A 195 -10.27 4.66 -6.66
N HIS A 196 -9.49 4.82 -5.60
CA HIS A 196 -9.40 3.78 -4.57
C HIS A 196 -10.75 3.68 -3.84
N VAL A 197 -11.15 2.47 -3.48
CA VAL A 197 -12.46 2.18 -2.88
C VAL A 197 -12.24 1.34 -1.63
N PHE A 198 -12.96 1.69 -0.56
CA PHE A 198 -12.86 1.03 0.74
C PHE A 198 -14.22 0.88 1.40
N VAL A 199 -14.35 -0.13 2.26
CA VAL A 199 -15.51 -0.30 3.14
C VAL A 199 -15.11 0.10 4.56
N PRO A 200 -15.48 1.30 5.06
CA PRO A 200 -15.13 1.74 6.40
C PRO A 200 -15.54 0.76 7.50
N GLY A 201 -14.63 0.50 8.45
CA GLY A 201 -14.83 -0.41 9.57
C GLY A 201 -14.68 -1.90 9.23
N SER A 202 -14.54 -2.25 7.94
CA SER A 202 -14.46 -3.65 7.51
C SER A 202 -13.19 -4.36 7.99
N HIS A 203 -12.11 -3.65 8.30
CA HIS A 203 -10.88 -4.21 8.90
C HIS A 203 -11.16 -4.96 10.21
N ARG A 204 -12.20 -4.55 10.95
CA ARG A 204 -12.64 -5.20 12.20
C ARG A 204 -13.82 -6.16 12.01
N ASN A 205 -14.45 -6.15 10.85
CA ASN A 205 -15.62 -6.97 10.53
C ASN A 205 -15.19 -8.43 10.26
N PRO A 206 -15.92 -9.44 10.79
CA PRO A 206 -15.62 -10.85 10.59
C PRO A 206 -15.99 -11.42 9.19
N ALA A 207 -16.73 -10.71 8.37
CA ALA A 207 -17.12 -11.14 7.03
C ALA A 207 -15.97 -11.00 6.02
N PHE A 208 -16.06 -11.71 4.90
CA PHE A 208 -15.09 -11.63 3.79
C PHE A 208 -13.63 -11.94 4.18
N ARG A 209 -13.43 -12.97 5.02
CA ARG A 209 -12.12 -13.41 5.51
C ARG A 209 -11.37 -14.36 4.59
N LYS A 210 -12.01 -14.87 3.55
CA LYS A 210 -11.36 -15.80 2.62
C LYS A 210 -10.42 -14.97 1.75
N ILE A 211 -9.17 -15.37 1.63
CA ILE A 211 -8.22 -14.73 0.74
C ILE A 211 -8.63 -15.05 -0.71
N ARG A 212 -9.40 -14.14 -1.31
CA ARG A 212 -9.84 -14.15 -2.70
C ARG A 212 -10.29 -12.76 -3.12
N ARG A 213 -10.60 -12.62 -4.40
CA ARG A 213 -11.32 -11.46 -4.94
C ARG A 213 -12.83 -11.63 -4.72
N TYR A 214 -13.49 -10.52 -4.46
CA TYR A 214 -14.93 -10.41 -4.24
C TYR A 214 -15.52 -9.46 -5.28
N THR A 215 -16.74 -9.75 -5.73
CA THR A 215 -17.45 -8.88 -6.67
C THR A 215 -18.03 -7.67 -5.96
N ASP A 216 -18.33 -6.62 -6.72
CA ASP A 216 -19.02 -5.44 -6.20
C ASP A 216 -20.38 -5.81 -5.60
N GLU A 217 -21.15 -6.68 -6.28
CA GLU A 217 -22.45 -7.16 -5.80
C GLU A 217 -22.35 -7.88 -4.44
N GLU A 218 -21.34 -8.74 -4.24
CA GLU A 218 -21.14 -9.43 -2.96
C GLU A 218 -20.93 -8.43 -1.82
N VAL A 219 -20.12 -7.39 -2.05
CA VAL A 219 -19.78 -6.38 -1.04
C VAL A 219 -20.95 -5.43 -0.81
N GLU A 220 -21.58 -4.94 -1.88
CA GLU A 220 -22.76 -4.06 -1.82
C GLU A 220 -23.94 -4.71 -1.11
N THR A 221 -24.18 -6.01 -1.34
CA THR A 221 -25.23 -6.76 -0.65
C THR A 221 -24.99 -6.82 0.86
N SER A 222 -23.72 -6.91 1.28
CA SER A 222 -23.39 -7.04 2.71
C SER A 222 -23.26 -5.70 3.45
N PHE A 223 -22.85 -4.63 2.78
CA PHE A 223 -22.52 -3.35 3.43
C PHE A 223 -23.40 -2.18 2.97
N GLY A 224 -24.20 -2.37 1.92
CA GLY A 224 -24.94 -1.31 1.26
C GLY A 224 -24.02 -0.40 0.44
N LYS A 225 -24.57 0.22 -0.62
CA LYS A 225 -23.82 1.16 -1.48
C LYS A 225 -23.32 2.37 -0.69
N ASP A 226 -24.13 2.88 0.23
CA ASP A 226 -23.77 4.01 1.09
C ASP A 226 -22.69 3.66 2.14
N GLY A 227 -22.44 2.36 2.36
CA GLY A 227 -21.37 1.86 3.21
C GLY A 227 -20.01 1.78 2.51
N ILE A 228 -19.92 2.14 1.23
CA ILE A 228 -18.70 2.07 0.42
C ILE A 228 -18.17 3.49 0.17
N LYS A 229 -16.91 3.71 0.56
CA LYS A 229 -16.21 4.97 0.35
C LYS A 229 -15.38 4.92 -0.93
N TYR A 230 -15.57 5.91 -1.78
CA TYR A 230 -14.71 6.19 -2.93
C TYR A 230 -13.79 7.35 -2.58
N PHE A 231 -12.48 7.16 -2.70
CA PHE A 231 -11.49 8.21 -2.49
C PHE A 231 -11.30 8.97 -3.79
N THR A 232 -12.06 10.04 -3.99
CA THR A 232 -11.83 11.03 -5.03
C THR A 232 -11.15 12.26 -4.43
N GLY A 233 -10.47 13.05 -5.26
CA GLY A 233 -9.79 14.25 -4.79
C GLY A 233 -8.83 14.81 -5.84
N THR A 234 -8.37 16.03 -5.62
CA THR A 234 -7.32 16.63 -6.43
C THR A 234 -5.97 15.99 -6.12
N ARG A 235 -5.02 16.16 -7.03
CA ARG A 235 -3.63 15.76 -6.84
C ARG A 235 -3.10 16.29 -5.49
N GLY A 236 -2.35 15.47 -4.77
CA GLY A 236 -1.92 15.73 -3.39
C GLY A 236 -2.88 15.22 -2.31
N THR A 237 -4.09 14.77 -2.68
CA THR A 237 -4.98 14.08 -1.74
C THR A 237 -4.25 12.87 -1.15
N ALA A 238 -4.17 12.83 0.17
CA ALA A 238 -3.42 11.83 0.92
C ALA A 238 -4.28 11.20 2.02
N PHE A 239 -4.10 9.90 2.25
CA PHE A 239 -4.81 9.19 3.31
C PHE A 239 -4.04 7.96 3.81
N LEU A 240 -4.22 7.64 5.08
CA LEU A 240 -3.82 6.37 5.67
C LEU A 240 -4.99 5.39 5.63
N GLU A 241 -4.71 4.11 5.46
CA GLU A 241 -5.71 3.05 5.40
C GLU A 241 -5.18 1.73 5.97
N ASN A 242 -6.03 1.04 6.71
CA ASN A 242 -5.83 -0.35 7.10
C ASN A 242 -6.44 -1.29 6.05
N THR A 243 -5.65 -1.68 5.05
CA THR A 243 -6.10 -2.52 3.93
C THR A 243 -6.27 -4.00 4.29
N PHE A 244 -6.17 -4.38 5.58
CA PHE A 244 -6.83 -5.60 6.03
C PHE A 244 -8.36 -5.48 5.94
N GLY A 245 -8.91 -4.26 5.88
CA GLY A 245 -10.29 -4.02 5.46
C GLY A 245 -10.51 -4.25 3.95
N LEU A 246 -11.77 -4.40 3.57
CA LEU A 246 -12.17 -4.61 2.18
C LEU A 246 -11.92 -3.35 1.37
N HIS A 247 -11.11 -3.49 0.33
CA HIS A 247 -10.73 -2.41 -0.56
C HIS A 247 -10.49 -2.90 -1.99
N LYS A 248 -10.41 -1.98 -2.94
CA LYS A 248 -9.98 -2.19 -4.32
C LYS A 248 -9.49 -0.89 -4.96
N GLY A 249 -8.70 -0.97 -6.02
CA GLY A 249 -8.57 0.13 -6.97
C GLY A 249 -9.66 0.03 -8.03
N GLN A 250 -10.57 0.98 -8.17
CA GLN A 250 -11.53 0.92 -9.27
C GLN A 250 -10.79 0.94 -10.61
N LEU A 251 -11.19 0.07 -11.54
CA LEU A 251 -10.66 0.09 -12.90
C LEU A 251 -10.95 1.48 -13.54
N PRO A 252 -9.93 2.21 -14.02
CA PRO A 252 -10.15 3.49 -14.69
C PRO A 252 -10.93 3.32 -16.00
N SER A 253 -11.77 4.30 -16.33
CA SER A 253 -12.61 4.24 -17.54
C SER A 253 -12.25 5.29 -18.57
N THR A 254 -11.89 6.51 -18.15
CA THR A 254 -11.61 7.63 -19.07
C THR A 254 -10.24 8.25 -18.87
N GLU A 255 -9.72 8.22 -17.66
CA GLU A 255 -8.47 8.90 -17.29
C GLU A 255 -7.52 7.91 -16.64
N ARG A 256 -6.22 8.05 -16.92
CA ARG A 256 -5.20 7.31 -16.16
C ARG A 256 -4.94 8.00 -14.83
N ARG A 257 -4.52 7.22 -13.83
CA ARG A 257 -4.21 7.71 -12.49
C ARG A 257 -2.79 7.37 -12.10
N LEU A 258 -2.03 8.37 -11.65
CA LEU A 258 -0.73 8.14 -11.00
C LEU A 258 -0.92 8.19 -9.48
N LEU A 259 -0.51 7.12 -8.80
CA LEU A 259 -0.65 6.99 -7.36
C LEU A 259 0.67 6.57 -6.72
N PHE A 260 1.00 7.22 -5.61
CA PHE A 260 2.05 6.83 -4.69
C PHE A 260 1.46 6.05 -3.52
N GLN A 261 2.11 4.96 -3.13
CA GLN A 261 1.79 4.20 -1.92
C GLN A 261 3.05 3.88 -1.13
N ALA A 262 2.97 4.02 0.19
CA ALA A 262 3.89 3.41 1.14
C ALA A 262 3.13 2.49 2.11
N GLN A 263 3.77 1.43 2.58
CA GLN A 263 3.20 0.53 3.58
C GLN A 263 4.14 0.43 4.77
N TYR A 264 3.55 0.46 5.96
CA TYR A 264 4.22 0.24 7.22
C TYR A 264 3.66 -1.02 7.86
N SER A 265 4.55 -1.87 8.36
CA SER A 265 4.18 -3.12 9.02
C SER A 265 5.08 -3.39 10.23
N LEU A 266 4.78 -4.44 10.98
CA LEU A 266 5.62 -4.91 12.07
C LEU A 266 6.90 -5.59 11.55
N HIS A 267 6.80 -6.29 10.41
CA HIS A 267 7.86 -7.11 9.83
C HIS A 267 8.00 -6.89 8.32
N PRO A 268 9.17 -7.19 7.72
CA PRO A 268 9.31 -7.28 6.26
C PRO A 268 8.28 -8.26 5.66
N ILE A 269 7.75 -7.94 4.48
CA ILE A 269 6.79 -8.79 3.78
C ILE A 269 7.53 -9.99 3.20
N GLY A 270 7.21 -11.20 3.66
CA GLY A 270 8.01 -12.40 3.37
C GLY A 270 8.08 -12.82 1.90
N ILE A 271 7.16 -12.34 1.06
CA ILE A 271 7.17 -12.58 -0.40
C ILE A 271 8.01 -11.58 -1.19
N TYR A 272 8.47 -10.49 -0.57
CA TYR A 272 9.33 -9.52 -1.21
C TYR A 272 10.80 -9.83 -0.98
N ASP A 273 11.58 -9.54 -2.01
CA ASP A 273 13.03 -9.50 -1.97
C ASP A 273 13.43 -8.03 -2.02
N TYR A 274 14.05 -7.58 -0.92
CA TYR A 274 14.39 -6.18 -0.72
C TYR A 274 15.84 -5.95 -1.14
N SER A 275 16.04 -4.95 -1.99
CA SER A 275 17.34 -4.51 -2.45
C SER A 275 17.47 -3.02 -2.11
N PRO A 276 17.94 -2.66 -0.90
CA PRO A 276 18.08 -1.27 -0.50
C PRO A 276 18.92 -0.50 -1.51
N VAL A 277 18.54 0.74 -1.81
CA VAL A 277 19.24 1.60 -2.76
C VAL A 277 20.02 2.69 -2.03
N LYS A 278 21.07 3.20 -2.67
CA LYS A 278 21.83 4.33 -2.13
C LYS A 278 21.08 5.62 -2.48
N LEU A 279 20.86 6.48 -1.49
CA LEU A 279 20.31 7.81 -1.74
C LEU A 279 21.32 8.65 -2.53
N ASN A 280 20.82 9.40 -3.50
CA ASN A 280 21.62 10.40 -4.20
C ASN A 280 22.17 11.43 -3.20
N SER A 281 23.46 11.77 -3.34
CA SER A 281 24.25 12.56 -2.39
C SER A 281 23.71 13.98 -2.12
N SER A 282 22.79 14.47 -2.94
CA SER A 282 22.09 15.75 -2.76
C SER A 282 21.01 15.73 -1.68
N LYS A 283 20.65 14.54 -1.14
CA LYS A 283 19.64 14.40 -0.09
C LYS A 283 20.29 14.12 1.27
N ILE A 284 20.41 15.15 2.10
CA ILE A 284 20.69 14.98 3.53
C ILE A 284 19.34 14.84 4.23
N LEU A 285 18.89 13.61 4.42
CA LEU A 285 17.72 13.28 5.23
C LEU A 285 18.18 12.49 6.45
N ASP A 286 17.83 12.97 7.63
CA ASP A 286 18.01 12.19 8.88
C ASP A 286 16.91 11.13 8.94
N LEU A 287 17.17 10.01 8.29
CA LEU A 287 16.22 8.90 8.20
C LEU A 287 16.47 7.89 9.30
N ASP A 288 15.40 7.43 9.92
CA ASP A 288 15.51 6.36 10.90
C ASP A 288 15.98 5.06 10.24
N GLY A 289 17.16 4.59 10.66
CA GLY A 289 17.80 3.41 10.09
C GLY A 289 17.00 2.13 10.30
N TYR A 290 16.18 2.01 11.35
CA TYR A 290 15.30 0.86 11.51
C TYR A 290 14.13 0.94 10.53
N VAL A 291 13.41 2.06 10.48
CA VAL A 291 12.22 2.21 9.64
C VAL A 291 12.54 1.96 8.17
N ASN A 292 13.67 2.51 7.68
CA ASN A 292 14.00 2.58 6.26
C ASN A 292 14.94 1.47 5.75
N ARG A 293 15.42 0.55 6.63
CA ARG A 293 16.44 -0.48 6.33
C ARG A 293 16.19 -1.37 5.11
N LEU A 294 14.93 -1.48 4.66
CA LEU A 294 14.56 -2.32 3.52
C LEU A 294 14.73 -1.60 2.17
N TYR A 295 14.83 -0.27 2.19
CA TYR A 295 14.82 0.56 0.99
C TYR A 295 16.03 1.48 0.87
N VAL A 296 16.68 1.84 1.99
CA VAL A 296 17.84 2.74 2.00
C VAL A 296 19.06 2.02 2.58
N LYS A 297 20.22 2.17 1.90
CA LYS A 297 21.53 1.71 2.36
C LYS A 297 22.18 2.66 3.37
#